data_AF-A0A3N9PET2-F1
#
_entry.id   AF-A0A3N9PET2-F1
#
_cell.length_a   1.000
_cell.length_b   1.000
_cell.length_c   1.000
_cell.angle_alpha   90.00
_cell.angle_beta   90.00
_cell.angle_gamma   90.00
#
_symmetry.space_group_name_H-M   'P 1'
#
loop_
_entity.id
_entity.type
_entity.pdbx_description
1 polymer ?
#
loop_
_entity_poly.entity_id
_entity_poly.type
_entity_poly.pdbx_seq_one_letter_code
_entity_poly.pdbx_strand_id
1 'polypeptide(L)'
;MNGLFKVAGVIFMALVILYIAKKVSVYRGMVKPTASGGYEDYAVYHAAQKFAQGASLDEIRDILLSSYEFDQQRIEETMRLALPHRSDGDGGYRAFIKAVNQVLGEEIYD
;
A
#
# COMPACT_ATOMS: atom_id res chain seq x y z
N MET A 1 -27.91 -41.38 -2.28
CA MET A 1 -27.93 -40.28 -1.29
C MET A 1 -26.52 -39.86 -0.84
N ASN A 2 -25.54 -40.76 -0.69
CA ASN A 2 -24.18 -40.42 -0.23
C ASN A 2 -23.35 -39.50 -1.15
N GLY A 3 -23.60 -39.51 -2.47
CA GLY A 3 -22.88 -38.65 -3.43
C GLY A 3 -23.24 -37.17 -3.33
N LEU A 4 -24.53 -36.86 -3.16
CA LEU A 4 -25.03 -35.49 -3.03
C LEU A 4 -24.51 -34.79 -1.77
N PHE A 5 -24.46 -35.50 -0.64
CA PHE A 5 -23.90 -34.96 0.60
C PHE A 5 -22.39 -34.70 0.50
N LYS A 6 -21.65 -35.53 -0.23
CA LYS A 6 -20.22 -35.29 -0.49
C LYS A 6 -19.99 -34.04 -1.35
N VAL A 7 -20.76 -33.87 -2.43
CA VAL A 7 -20.63 -32.68 -3.29
C VAL A 7 -21.04 -31.41 -2.55
N ALA A 8 -22.15 -31.46 -1.81
CA ALA A 8 -22.60 -30.33 -1.00
C ALA A 8 -21.57 -29.94 0.07
N GLY A 9 -20.93 -30.93 0.72
CA GLY A 9 -19.87 -30.69 1.69
C GLY A 9 -18.63 -30.02 1.09
N VAL A 10 -18.21 -30.43 -0.10
CA VAL A 10 -17.06 -29.82 -0.80
C VAL A 10 -17.37 -28.38 -1.20
N ILE A 11 -18.57 -28.12 -1.73
CA ILE A 11 -19.01 -26.75 -2.08
C ILE A 11 -19.05 -25.87 -0.84
N PHE A 12 -19.60 -26.38 0.27
CA PHE A 12 -19.67 -25.64 1.51
C PHE A 12 -18.26 -25.32 2.05
N MET A 13 -17.34 -26.27 2.01
CA MET A 13 -15.95 -26.03 2.45
C MET A 13 -15.26 -24.99 1.56
N ALA A 14 -15.45 -25.04 0.24
CA ALA A 14 -14.92 -24.04 -0.68
C ALA A 14 -15.48 -22.63 -0.38
N LEU A 15 -16.79 -22.52 -0.09
CA LEU A 15 -17.41 -21.25 0.28
C LEU A 15 -16.87 -20.70 1.60
N VAL A 16 -16.62 -21.55 2.60
CA VAL A 16 -16.02 -21.13 3.88
C VAL A 16 -14.59 -20.64 3.66
N ILE A 17 -13.78 -21.33 2.86
CA ILE A 17 -12.41 -20.91 2.52
C ILE A 17 -12.44 -19.56 1.80
N LEU A 18 -13.32 -19.39 0.80
CA LEU A 18 -13.49 -18.13 0.07
C LEU A 18 -13.99 -17.00 1.00
N TYR A 19 -14.91 -17.31 1.91
CA TYR A 19 -15.42 -16.34 2.89
C TYR A 19 -14.32 -15.89 3.85
N ILE A 20 -13.50 -16.81 4.36
CA ILE A 20 -12.37 -16.48 5.22
C ILE A 20 -11.32 -15.68 4.45
N ALA A 21 -10.96 -16.09 3.23
CA ALA A 21 -10.02 -15.36 2.38
C ALA A 21 -10.50 -13.92 2.10
N LYS A 22 -11.79 -13.76 1.74
CA LYS A 22 -12.43 -12.45 1.58
C LYS A 22 -12.41 -11.66 2.88
N LYS A 23 -12.74 -12.28 4.01
CA LYS A 23 -12.78 -11.61 5.31
C LYS A 23 -11.38 -11.18 5.78
N VAL A 24 -10.34 -11.97 5.51
CA VAL A 24 -8.93 -11.62 5.78
C VAL A 24 -8.47 -10.49 4.87
N SER A 25 -8.81 -10.52 3.58
CA SER A 25 -8.56 -9.43 2.63
C SER A 25 -9.22 -8.13 3.09
N VAL A 26 -10.50 -8.19 3.45
CA VAL A 26 -11.27 -7.03 3.92
C VAL A 26 -10.78 -6.56 5.29
N TYR A 27 -10.40 -7.45 6.20
CA TYR A 27 -9.84 -7.07 7.50
C TYR A 27 -8.46 -6.40 7.36
N ARG A 28 -7.58 -6.95 6.50
CA ARG A 28 -6.32 -6.31 6.13
C ARG A 28 -6.54 -4.98 5.39
N GLY A 29 -7.62 -4.88 4.63
CA GLY A 29 -8.06 -3.67 3.95
C GLY A 29 -8.76 -2.64 4.85
N MET A 30 -9.30 -3.02 6.02
CA MET A 30 -9.97 -2.12 6.98
C MET A 30 -9.02 -1.58 8.06
N VAL A 31 -7.88 -2.24 8.31
CA VAL A 31 -6.77 -1.67 9.12
C VAL A 31 -6.01 -0.57 8.34
N LYS A 32 -6.35 -0.40 7.07
CA LYS A 32 -5.82 0.61 6.15
C LYS A 32 -6.98 1.55 5.78
N PRO A 33 -6.95 2.85 6.10
CA PRO A 33 -8.09 3.71 5.83
C PRO A 33 -8.36 3.76 4.32
N THR A 34 -9.58 3.41 3.96
CA THR A 34 -10.14 3.46 2.62
C THR A 34 -10.26 4.90 2.16
N ALA A 35 -9.29 5.38 1.38
CA ALA A 35 -9.45 6.50 0.47
C ALA A 35 -9.64 5.92 -0.94
N SER A 36 -10.58 6.50 -1.68
CA SER A 36 -10.99 6.15 -3.03
C SER A 36 -9.88 6.43 -4.05
N GLY A 37 -8.93 5.50 -4.12
CA GLY A 37 -7.79 5.46 -5.02
C GLY A 37 -7.26 4.03 -5.01
N GLY A 38 -6.57 3.58 -6.04
CA GLY A 38 -6.17 2.17 -6.18
C GLY A 38 -5.38 1.63 -4.97
N TYR A 39 -5.18 0.31 -4.93
CA TYR A 39 -4.25 -0.34 -3.99
C TYR A 39 -2.84 0.29 -4.02
N GLU A 40 -2.53 0.96 -5.13
CA GLU A 40 -1.28 1.60 -5.51
C GLU A 40 -1.18 3.00 -4.87
N ASP A 41 -2.26 3.78 -4.90
CA ASP A 41 -2.32 5.07 -4.20
C ASP A 41 -2.13 4.92 -2.70
N TYR A 42 -2.63 3.81 -2.14
CA TYR A 42 -2.45 3.52 -0.73
C TYR A 42 -0.97 3.37 -0.35
N ALA A 43 -0.13 2.79 -1.21
CA ALA A 43 1.28 2.57 -0.90
C ALA A 43 2.03 3.91 -0.78
N VAL A 44 1.76 4.87 -1.66
CA VAL A 44 2.38 6.20 -1.67
C VAL A 44 1.98 7.00 -0.43
N TYR A 45 0.68 7.12 -0.14
CA TYR A 45 0.23 7.85 1.06
C TYR A 45 0.70 7.19 2.36
N HIS A 46 0.73 5.85 2.40
CA HIS A 46 1.25 5.12 3.55
C HIS A 46 2.77 5.33 3.73
N ALA A 47 3.54 5.30 2.64
CA ALA A 47 4.97 5.60 2.66
C ALA A 47 5.23 7.05 3.12
N ALA A 48 4.46 8.02 2.62
CA ALA A 48 4.55 9.42 3.04
C ALA A 48 4.24 9.60 4.53
N GLN A 49 3.20 8.93 5.03
CA GLN A 49 2.87 8.94 6.46
C GLN A 49 3.99 8.35 7.31
N LYS A 50 4.58 7.23 6.90
CA LYS A 50 5.70 6.59 7.59
C LYS A 50 6.96 7.45 7.55
N PHE A 51 7.22 8.10 6.43
CA PHE A 51 8.29 9.08 6.29
C PHE A 51 8.16 10.22 7.30
N ALA A 52 6.97 10.82 7.40
CA ALA A 52 6.65 11.88 8.36
C ALA A 52 6.76 11.44 9.82
N GLN A 53 6.44 10.18 10.12
CA GLN A 53 6.60 9.58 11.45
C GLN A 53 8.06 9.23 11.79
N GLY A 54 8.98 9.40 10.84
CA GLY A 54 10.39 9.11 11.05
C GLY A 54 10.76 7.63 10.92
N ALA A 55 10.00 6.83 10.17
CA ALA A 55 10.35 5.43 9.87
C ALA A 55 11.71 5.28 9.15
N SER A 56 12.31 4.09 9.20
CA SER A 56 13.57 3.85 8.49
C SER A 56 13.37 3.91 6.98
N LEU A 57 14.43 4.26 6.24
CA LEU A 57 14.38 4.30 4.77
C LEU A 57 14.12 2.91 4.18
N ASP A 58 14.55 1.85 4.85
CA ASP A 58 14.30 0.47 4.42
C ASP A 58 12.81 0.13 4.55
N GLU A 59 12.12 0.55 5.63
CA GLU A 59 10.68 0.36 5.78
C GLU A 59 9.90 1.11 4.69
N ILE A 60 10.31 2.35 4.38
CA ILE A 60 9.68 3.15 3.32
C ILE A 60 9.92 2.50 1.95
N ARG A 61 11.13 1.99 1.70
CA ARG A 61 11.48 1.27 0.46
C ARG A 61 10.60 0.03 0.28
N ASP A 62 10.44 -0.78 1.34
CA ASP A 62 9.62 -1.99 1.28
C ASP A 62 8.14 -1.68 0.98
N ILE A 63 7.63 -0.57 1.50
CA ILE A 63 6.26 -0.12 1.19
C ILE A 63 6.16 0.28 -0.29
N LEU A 64 7.09 1.08 -0.81
CA LEU A 64 7.06 1.53 -2.21
C LEU A 64 7.29 0.37 -3.20
N LEU A 65 8.15 -0.60 -2.88
CA LEU A 65 8.37 -1.79 -3.72
C LEU A 65 7.12 -2.66 -3.89
N SER A 66 6.09 -2.48 -3.05
CA SER A 66 4.81 -3.16 -3.23
C SER A 66 3.93 -2.53 -4.33
N SER A 67 4.30 -1.35 -4.84
CA SER A 67 3.63 -0.70 -5.97
C SER A 67 4.36 -0.96 -7.28
N TYR A 68 3.61 -1.25 -8.35
CA TYR A 68 4.12 -1.43 -9.71
C TYR A 68 4.70 -0.15 -10.33
N GLU A 69 4.36 1.03 -9.80
CA GLU A 69 4.84 2.33 -10.30
C GLU A 69 6.30 2.60 -9.94
N PHE A 70 6.84 1.84 -9.00
CA PHE A 70 8.14 2.06 -8.39
C PHE A 70 9.09 0.90 -8.68
N ASP A 71 10.15 1.21 -9.41
CA ASP A 71 11.37 0.40 -9.42
C ASP A 71 12.36 0.94 -8.38
N GLN A 72 13.46 0.21 -8.17
CA GLN A 72 14.47 0.60 -7.18
C GLN A 72 15.08 1.99 -7.46
N GLN A 73 15.27 2.34 -8.74
CA GLN A 73 15.85 3.63 -9.14
C GLN A 73 14.91 4.78 -8.78
N ARG A 74 13.62 4.64 -9.10
CA ARG A 74 12.58 5.63 -8.77
C ARG A 74 12.48 5.84 -7.26
N ILE A 75 12.54 4.76 -6.48
CA ILE A 75 12.48 4.85 -5.01
C ILE A 75 13.69 5.60 -4.46
N GLU A 76 14.90 5.28 -4.93
CA GLU A 76 16.11 5.97 -4.51
C GLU A 76 16.05 7.47 -4.86
N GLU A 77 15.51 7.82 -6.02
CA GLU A 77 15.34 9.20 -6.43
C GLU A 77 14.29 9.94 -5.58
N THR A 78 13.13 9.32 -5.33
CA THR A 78 12.11 9.88 -4.43
C THR A 78 12.69 10.13 -3.04
N MET A 79 13.42 9.16 -2.47
CA MET A 79 14.03 9.31 -1.15
C MET A 79 15.09 10.42 -1.15
N ARG A 80 15.92 10.53 -2.19
CA ARG A 80 16.92 11.59 -2.34
C ARG A 80 16.29 12.99 -2.34
N LEU A 81 15.14 13.15 -3.00
CA LEU A 81 14.41 14.42 -3.06
C LEU A 81 13.68 14.74 -1.76
N ALA A 82 13.10 13.73 -1.10
CA ALA A 82 12.30 13.93 0.11
C ALA A 82 13.13 14.09 1.39
N LEU A 83 14.27 13.39 1.50
CA LEU A 83 15.11 13.34 2.72
C LEU A 83 15.45 14.70 3.34
N PRO A 84 15.84 15.73 2.57
CA PRO A 84 16.15 17.05 3.13
C PRO A 84 14.99 17.71 3.87
N HIS A 85 13.76 17.32 3.55
CA HIS A 85 12.51 17.89 4.07
C HIS A 85 11.95 17.12 5.27
N ARG A 86 12.64 16.08 5.75
CA ARG A 86 12.15 15.25 6.87
C ARG A 86 11.96 16.00 8.19
N SER A 87 12.60 17.16 8.31
CA SER A 87 12.49 18.05 9.48
C SER A 87 11.45 19.16 9.30
N ASP A 88 10.71 19.16 8.19
CA ASP A 88 9.65 20.14 7.95
C ASP A 88 8.51 19.96 8.99
N GLY A 89 7.65 20.97 9.13
CA GLY A 89 6.62 21.01 10.19
C GLY A 89 5.59 19.86 10.14
N ASP A 90 5.46 19.18 9.00
CA ASP A 90 4.63 18.00 8.78
C ASP A 90 5.44 16.69 8.73
N GLY A 91 6.71 16.71 9.16
CA GLY A 91 7.65 15.59 9.03
C GLY A 91 8.13 15.37 7.59
N GLY A 92 7.85 16.29 6.66
CA GLY A 92 8.17 16.17 5.25
C GLY A 92 7.16 15.37 4.43
N TYR A 93 5.95 15.16 4.96
CA TYR A 93 4.88 14.44 4.27
C TYR A 93 4.60 15.04 2.88
N ARG A 94 4.35 16.35 2.79
CA ARG A 94 4.01 17.01 1.52
C ARG A 94 5.21 17.04 0.57
N ALA A 95 6.42 17.18 1.10
CA ALA A 95 7.64 17.11 0.30
C ALA A 95 7.86 15.71 -0.29
N PHE A 96 7.50 14.65 0.45
CA PHE A 96 7.54 13.28 -0.03
C PHE A 96 6.55 13.05 -1.19
N ILE A 97 5.29 13.48 -1.03
CA ILE A 97 4.28 13.38 -2.10
C ILE A 97 4.73 14.13 -3.35
N LYS A 98 5.26 15.35 -3.17
CA LYS A 98 5.82 16.14 -4.27
C LYS A 98 6.99 15.44 -4.97
N ALA A 99 7.88 14.81 -4.20
CA ALA A 99 8.99 14.04 -4.75
C ALA A 99 8.50 12.81 -5.55
N VAL A 100 7.44 12.15 -5.10
CA VAL A 100 6.80 11.06 -5.84
C VAL A 100 6.26 11.55 -7.18
N ASN A 101 5.45 12.61 -7.19
CA ASN A 101 4.91 13.18 -8.43
C ASN A 101 6.03 13.58 -9.41
N GLN A 102 7.10 14.18 -8.88
CA GLN A 102 8.24 14.58 -9.70
C GLN A 102 8.95 13.37 -10.37
N VAL A 103 9.06 12.24 -9.66
CA VAL A 103 9.70 11.02 -10.18
C VAL A 103 8.80 10.28 -11.17
N LEU A 104 7.49 10.25 -10.91
CA LEU A 104 6.53 9.63 -11.81
C LEU A 104 6.24 10.50 -13.05
N GLY A 105 6.58 11.79 -13.01
CA GLY A 105 6.42 12.73 -14.11
C GLY A 105 4.98 13.26 -14.27
N GLU A 106 4.12 13.00 -13.29
CA GLU A 106 2.69 13.34 -13.29
C GLU A 106 2.28 13.82 -11.89
N GLU A 107 1.42 14.83 -11.79
CA GLU A 107 0.79 15.25 -10.52
C GLU A 107 -0.39 14.32 -10.20
N ILE A 108 -0.07 13.09 -9.80
CA ILE A 108 -1.07 12.04 -9.49
C ILE A 108 -1.56 12.17 -8.03
N TYR A 109 -0.69 12.62 -7.12
CA TYR A 109 -0.91 12.58 -5.67
C TYR A 109 -0.97 13.98 -5.05
N ASP A 110 -1.89 14.21 -4.10
CA ASP A 110 -2.15 15.53 -3.44
C ASP A 110 -1.99 15.50 -1.90
#